data_AF-A0A0D2L3U1-F1
#
_entry.id   AF-A0A0D2L3U1-F1
#
_cell.length_a   1.000
_cell.length_b   1.000
_cell.length_c   1.000
_cell.angle_alpha   90.00
_cell.angle_beta   90.00
_cell.angle_gamma   90.00
#
_symmetry.space_group_name_H-M   'P 1'
#
loop_
_entity.id
_entity.type
_entity.pdbx_description
1 polymer ?
#
loop_
_entity_poly.entity_id
_entity_poly.type
_entity_poly.pdbx_seq_one_letter_code
_entity_poly.pdbx_strand_id
1 'polypeptide(L)'
;MTARLSDDLKEHIIQWYYSDNMTMLEIRDLAQCSVGLVYNVIRNYQEFGQVRNPFAQHAGQPPILTNKDLTFIESVLEANPGLYLDEIQQKLCDIRDVE
;
A
#
# COMPACT_ATOMS: atom_id res chain seq x y z
N MET A 1 -2.75 13.36 -13.38
CA MET A 1 -1.84 12.89 -12.32
C MET A 1 -1.87 13.93 -11.21
N THR A 2 -2.54 13.67 -10.09
CA THR A 2 -2.60 14.60 -8.96
C THR A 2 -1.22 14.63 -8.30
N ALA A 3 -0.57 15.79 -8.31
CA ALA A 3 0.70 15.99 -7.63
C ALA A 3 0.53 15.61 -6.15
N ARG A 4 1.36 14.66 -5.67
CA ARG A 4 1.41 14.36 -4.24
C ARG A 4 1.95 15.61 -3.55
N LEU A 5 1.14 16.15 -2.64
CA LEU A 5 1.60 17.21 -1.74
C LEU A 5 2.84 16.70 -1.00
N SER A 6 3.93 17.50 -0.94
CA SER A 6 5.15 17.12 -0.23
C SER A 6 4.82 16.79 1.22
N ASP A 7 5.53 15.82 1.79
CA ASP A 7 5.32 15.43 3.18
C ASP A 7 5.71 16.59 4.13
N ASP A 8 6.69 17.43 3.77
CA ASP A 8 7.02 18.67 4.50
C ASP A 8 5.83 19.62 4.65
N LEU A 9 5.03 19.79 3.59
CA LEU A 9 3.87 20.69 3.63
C LEU A 9 2.78 20.12 4.54
N LYS A 10 2.66 18.79 4.63
CA LYS A 10 1.72 18.16 5.57
C LYS A 10 2.20 18.30 7.02
N GLU A 11 3.50 18.25 7.26
CA GLU A 11 4.07 18.49 8.59
C GLU A 11 3.82 19.93 9.04
N HIS A 12 3.97 20.92 8.14
CA HIS A 12 3.59 22.30 8.44
C HIS A 12 2.09 22.48 8.70
N ILE A 13 1.22 21.76 7.99
CA ILE A 13 -0.23 21.75 8.28
C ILE A 13 -0.50 21.31 9.73
N ILE A 14 0.20 20.28 10.22
CA ILE A 14 0.09 19.81 11.60
C ILE A 14 0.63 20.86 12.57
N GLN A 15 1.77 21.48 12.27
CA GLN A 15 2.35 22.54 13.08
C GLN A 15 1.40 23.73 13.22
N TRP A 16 0.82 24.22 12.13
CA TRP A 16 -0.14 25.34 12.14
C TRP A 16 -1.42 25.01 12.92
N TYR A 17 -1.85 23.75 12.88
CA TYR A 17 -3.04 23.32 13.61
C TYR A 17 -2.80 23.21 15.12
N TYR A 18 -1.70 22.59 15.56
CA TYR A 18 -1.44 22.33 16.99
C TYR A 18 -0.64 23.44 17.69
N SER A 19 0.30 24.09 16.99
CA SER A 19 1.18 25.12 17.58
C SER A 19 0.55 26.50 17.45
N ASP A 20 0.03 26.83 16.27
CA ASP A 20 -0.50 28.17 15.96
C ASP A 20 -2.03 28.28 16.16
N ASN A 21 -2.71 27.17 16.52
CA ASN A 21 -4.17 27.08 16.71
C ASN A 21 -4.99 27.63 15.54
N MET A 22 -4.46 27.53 14.31
CA MET A 22 -5.15 28.03 13.12
C MET A 22 -6.34 27.14 12.76
N THR A 23 -7.39 27.75 12.20
CA THR A 23 -8.54 27.00 11.71
C THR A 23 -8.21 26.25 10.42
N MET A 24 -8.94 25.17 10.14
CA MET A 24 -8.74 24.38 8.92
C MET A 24 -8.95 25.20 7.63
N LEU A 25 -9.75 26.28 7.69
CA LEU A 25 -9.97 27.18 6.56
C LEU A 25 -8.78 28.10 6.32
N GLU A 26 -8.18 28.64 7.38
CA GLU A 26 -6.98 29.47 7.27
C GLU A 26 -5.79 28.64 6.78
N ILE A 27 -5.65 27.41 7.29
CA ILE A 27 -4.62 26.48 6.84
C ILE A 27 -4.83 26.11 5.37
N ARG A 28 -6.08 25.90 4.94
CA ARG A 28 -6.40 25.66 3.53
C ARG A 28 -5.91 26.80 2.65
N ASP A 29 -6.22 28.05 3.04
CA ASP A 29 -5.87 29.23 2.25
C ASP A 29 -4.37 29.47 2.22
N LEU A 30 -3.68 29.21 3.34
CA LEU A 30 -2.22 29.32 3.46
C LEU A 30 -1.50 28.23 2.65
N ALA A 31 -1.93 26.98 2.75
CA ALA A 31 -1.34 25.83 2.07
C ALA A 31 -1.80 25.67 0.62
N GLN A 32 -2.77 26.48 0.17
CA GLN A 32 -3.42 26.40 -1.14
C GLN A 32 -3.88 24.99 -1.51
N CYS A 33 -4.45 24.28 -0.53
CA CYS A 33 -4.92 22.90 -0.72
C CYS A 33 -6.43 22.78 -0.45
N SER A 34 -7.01 21.58 -0.52
CA SER A 34 -8.44 21.40 -0.20
C SER A 34 -8.64 21.18 1.30
N VAL A 35 -9.78 21.63 1.84
CA VAL A 35 -10.14 21.37 3.26
C VAL A 35 -10.12 19.88 3.56
N GLY A 36 -10.58 19.05 2.62
CA GLY A 36 -10.55 17.59 2.76
C GLY A 36 -9.13 17.03 2.92
N LEU A 37 -8.13 17.65 2.26
CA LEU A 37 -6.73 17.26 2.44
C LEU A 37 -6.24 17.63 3.84
N VAL A 38 -6.49 18.86 4.29
CA VAL A 38 -6.14 19.32 5.67
C VAL A 38 -6.77 18.38 6.70
N TYR A 39 -8.05 18.08 6.56
CA TYR A 39 -8.76 17.16 7.43
C TYR A 39 -8.13 15.75 7.43
N ASN A 40 -7.83 15.19 6.25
CA ASN A 40 -7.20 13.87 6.15
C ASN A 40 -5.81 13.84 6.80
N VAL A 41 -5.02 14.89 6.64
CA VAL A 41 -3.68 15.00 7.27
C VAL A 41 -3.80 15.04 8.79
N ILE A 42 -4.69 15.89 9.32
CA ILE A 42 -4.94 15.97 10.77
C ILE A 42 -5.45 14.63 11.32
N ARG A 43 -6.41 13.99 10.63
CA ARG A 43 -6.93 12.69 11.02
C ARG A 43 -5.85 11.61 11.04
N ASN A 44 -5.04 11.52 9.97
CA ASN A 44 -3.94 10.55 9.92
C ASN A 44 -2.93 10.78 11.06
N TYR A 45 -2.64 12.04 11.38
CA TYR A 45 -1.74 12.37 12.48
C TYR A 45 -2.33 11.99 13.84
N GLN A 46 -3.63 12.16 14.05
CA GLN A 46 -4.32 11.72 15.27
C GLN A 46 -4.37 10.19 15.41
N GLU A 47 -4.63 9.47 14.32
CA GLU A 47 -4.78 8.02 14.34
C GLU A 47 -3.43 7.27 14.36
N PHE A 48 -2.44 7.76 13.62
CA PHE A 48 -1.17 7.05 13.38
C PHE A 48 0.07 7.79 13.87
N GLY A 49 -0.06 9.03 14.36
CA GLY A 49 1.09 9.88 14.73
C GLY A 49 1.92 10.36 13.53
N GLN A 50 1.45 10.13 12.30
CA GLN A 50 2.16 10.44 11.07
C GLN A 50 1.25 11.16 10.07
N VAL A 51 1.81 12.07 9.27
CA VAL A 51 1.06 12.82 8.24
C VAL A 51 0.51 11.93 7.12
N ARG A 52 1.06 10.72 6.99
CA ARG A 52 0.69 9.73 6.00
C ARG A 52 0.16 8.48 6.71
N ASN A 53 -0.93 7.92 6.19
CA ASN A 53 -1.41 6.63 6.64
C ASN A 53 -0.36 5.55 6.29
N PRO A 54 0.23 4.86 7.29
CA PRO A 54 1.26 3.84 7.07
C PRO A 54 0.71 2.60 6.34
N PHE A 55 -0.59 2.35 6.42
CA PHE A 55 -1.29 1.23 5.78
C PHE A 55 -1.86 1.57 4.40
N ALA A 56 -1.80 2.84 3.97
CA ALA A 56 -2.30 3.26 2.66
C ALA A 56 -1.34 2.94 1.51
N GLN A 57 -0.34 2.08 1.73
CA GLN A 57 0.44 1.55 0.63
C GLN A 57 -0.50 0.84 -0.34
N HIS A 58 -0.24 0.98 -1.65
CA HIS A 58 -0.90 0.15 -2.64
C HIS A 58 -0.52 -1.30 -2.31
N ALA A 59 -1.43 -2.03 -1.69
CA ALA A 59 -1.37 -3.47 -1.75
C ALA A 59 -1.45 -3.81 -3.24
N GLY A 60 -0.35 -4.34 -3.78
CA GLY A 60 -0.41 -5.01 -5.07
C GLY A 60 -1.45 -6.13 -5.01
N GLN A 61 -1.80 -6.68 -6.17
CA GLN A 61 -2.63 -7.88 -6.17
C GLN A 61 -1.93 -8.96 -5.34
N PRO A 62 -2.65 -9.61 -4.39
CA PRO A 62 -2.11 -10.75 -3.67
C PRO A 62 -1.58 -11.79 -4.67
N PRO A 63 -0.43 -12.45 -4.39
CA PRO A 63 0.10 -13.47 -5.28
C PRO A 63 -0.92 -14.59 -5.46
N ILE A 64 -1.09 -15.02 -6.72
CA ILE A 64 -2.00 -16.13 -7.08
C ILE A 64 -1.46 -17.47 -6.55
N LEU A 65 -0.14 -17.58 -6.42
CA LEU A 65 0.55 -18.76 -5.90
C LEU A 65 0.71 -18.64 -4.38
N THR A 66 0.26 -19.67 -3.67
CA THR A 66 0.44 -19.83 -2.23
C THR A 66 1.84 -20.38 -1.93
N ASN A 67 2.35 -20.23 -0.70
CA ASN A 67 3.61 -20.86 -0.29
C ASN A 67 3.64 -22.39 -0.55
N LYS A 68 2.49 -23.08 -0.42
CA LYS A 68 2.38 -24.51 -0.77
C LYS A 68 2.67 -24.77 -2.24
N ASP A 69 2.14 -23.91 -3.12
CA ASP A 69 2.34 -24.00 -4.56
C ASP A 69 3.81 -23.78 -4.91
N LEU A 70 4.48 -22.83 -4.23
CA LEU A 70 5.90 -22.58 -4.42
C LEU A 70 6.76 -23.78 -4.01
N THR A 71 6.52 -24.36 -2.84
CA THR A 71 7.24 -25.56 -2.39
C THR A 71 7.02 -26.74 -3.34
N PHE A 72 5.81 -26.90 -3.88
CA PHE A 72 5.54 -27.92 -4.89
C PHE A 72 6.34 -27.67 -6.17
N ILE A 73 6.30 -26.45 -6.73
CA ILE A 73 7.05 -26.09 -7.94
C ILE A 73 8.55 -26.34 -7.75
N GLU A 74 9.11 -25.96 -6.60
CA GLU A 74 10.51 -26.22 -6.24
C GLU A 74 10.83 -27.72 -6.28
N SER A 75 10.04 -28.55 -5.61
CA SER A 75 10.25 -30.02 -5.61
C SER A 75 10.12 -30.65 -7.00
N VAL A 76 9.22 -30.15 -7.85
CA VAL A 76 9.06 -30.63 -9.23
C VAL A 76 10.28 -30.29 -10.08
N LEU A 77 10.81 -29.07 -9.92
CA LEU A 77 12.01 -28.61 -10.61
C LEU A 77 13.27 -29.35 -10.14
N GLU A 78 13.39 -29.64 -8.84
CA GLU A 78 14.47 -30.46 -8.30
C GLU A 78 14.43 -31.89 -8.86
N ALA A 79 13.24 -32.49 -8.96
CA ALA A 79 13.09 -33.83 -9.50
C ALA A 79 13.32 -33.89 -11.02
N ASN A 80 12.93 -32.84 -11.76
CA ASN A 80 13.04 -32.78 -13.21
C ASN A 80 13.30 -31.34 -13.70
N PRO A 81 14.58 -30.92 -13.82
CA PRO A 81 14.94 -29.56 -14.18
C PRO A 81 14.64 -29.19 -15.64
N GLY A 82 14.27 -30.17 -16.47
CA GLY A 82 13.92 -29.98 -17.88
C GLY A 82 12.42 -29.76 -18.14
N LEU A 83 11.59 -29.61 -17.10
CA LEU A 83 10.16 -29.39 -17.27
C LEU A 83 9.88 -28.00 -17.88
N TYR A 84 8.92 -27.96 -18.80
CA TYR A 84 8.42 -26.72 -19.35
C TYR A 84 7.40 -26.07 -18.42
N LEU A 85 7.18 -24.76 -18.60
CA LEU A 85 6.33 -23.96 -17.73
C LEU A 85 4.86 -24.39 -17.78
N ASP A 86 4.36 -24.77 -18.96
CA ASP A 86 3.03 -25.32 -19.17
C ASP A 86 2.83 -26.68 -18.48
N GLU A 87 3.86 -27.53 -18.48
CA GLU A 87 3.82 -28.81 -17.76
C GLU A 87 3.77 -28.60 -16.24
N ILE A 88 4.49 -27.61 -15.71
CA ILE A 88 4.43 -27.24 -14.29
C ILE A 88 3.04 -26.70 -13.95
N GLN A 89 2.47 -25.86 -14.82
CA GLN A 89 1.11 -25.33 -14.65
C GLN A 89 0.07 -26.46 -14.66
N GLN A 90 0.17 -27.42 -15.57
CA GLN A 90 -0.75 -28.57 -15.62
C GLN A 90 -0.68 -29.38 -14.32
N LYS A 91 0.53 -29.71 -13.85
CA LYS A 91 0.72 -30.43 -12.59
C LYS A 91 0.18 -29.67 -11.39
N LEU A 92 0.31 -28.34 -11.39
CA LEU A 92 -0.25 -27.49 -10.34
C LEU A 92 -1.78 -27.50 -10.38
N CYS A 93 -2.39 -27.43 -11.56
CA CYS A 93 -3.84 -27.55 -11.74
C CYS A 93 -4.35 -28.91 -11.25
N ASP A 94 -3.69 -29.99 -11.64
CA ASP A 94 -4.08 -31.36 -11.27
C ASP A 94 -4.09 -31.56 -9.75
N ILE A 95 -3.17 -30.94 -9.01
CA ILE A 95 -3.10 -31.07 -7.54
C ILE A 95 -4.12 -30.16 -6.84
N ARG A 96 -4.40 -28.98 -7.41
CA ARG A 96 -5.39 -28.04 -6.86
C ARG A 96 -6.84 -28.50 -7.07
N ASP A 97 -7.10 -29.32 -8.08
CA ASP A 97 -8.43 -29.88 -8.38
C ASP A 97 -8.74 -31.19 -7.61
N VAL A 98 -7.77 -31.70 -6.84
CA VAL A 98 -7.90 -32.95 -6.04
C VAL A 98 -8.28 -32.66 -4.57
N GLU A 99 -8.83 -31.46 -4.28
CA GLU A 99 -9.45 -31.14 -2.98
C GLU A 99 -10.96 -31.49 -2.92
#